data_AF-A0A427A5T4-F1
#
_entry.id   AF-A0A427A5T4-F1
#
_cell.length_a   1.000
_cell.length_b   1.000
_cell.length_c   1.000
_cell.angle_alpha   90.00
_cell.angle_beta   90.00
_cell.angle_gamma   90.00
#
_symmetry.space_group_name_H-M   'P 1'
#
loop_
_entity.id
_entity.type
_entity.pdbx_description
1 polymer ?
#
loop_
_entity_poly.entity_id
_entity_poly.type
_entity_poly.pdbx_seq_one_letter_code
_entity_poly.pdbx_strand_id
1 'polypeptide(L)'
;MPLPTFFLLLCLLSVVPPPLHAALPLPGGLCLPTFLSVSDANLPFCVQEKQSCDHSKIFMSRKSTITFQLQLFIRFCCCIYLVVMTPEDSPPISLLKRELTCAGYYINCGASQEETTGGIQWIPDEGFINVGNVSKIGTPDIVPILATVRYFPDESARKYCYSIPVARGAKYLIRSTYYYGSFDGGEKPPVFDQIIDGTKWSTVNTAENYASGLTAYYEIVVAAQGRTLSFCLARNNQTTSSPFISALELVSLEDSMYNGTDFTKYALSTVARHRFGYGGEIVRFGAYDPFNRYWEAFTDSNPYVECHSNVTPSEFWNLPPVTVFQRALTTSRGKKLAVQWPPATLPSAAYYVALYFQDNRTPSPFSWRVFDVAVDGREFYKGLNVSAEGVMVYGTQWSLSGKVEIVMTPSSDSPVGPVINAAEILQIVPFGEKTITRDVISMEELSRNLKNPPPDWRGDPCLPRQHSWTGVSCSQSGSIRIVGLWLSGNKLSGPIPEMSSLRNLVSLYLQNNKLTGNVPESLKKKTGVGVDIK
;
A
#
# COMPACT_ATOMS: atom_id res chain seq x y z
N MET A 1 -3.35 47.45 -23.89
CA MET A 1 -3.77 47.08 -25.26
C MET A 1 -3.30 48.18 -26.22
N PRO A 2 -2.90 47.89 -27.47
CA PRO A 2 -2.75 46.58 -28.13
C PRO A 2 -1.28 46.25 -28.53
N LEU A 3 -1.13 45.11 -29.24
CA LEU A 3 0.07 44.42 -29.77
C LEU A 3 0.78 45.17 -30.95
N PRO A 4 1.81 44.62 -31.67
CA PRO A 4 2.57 43.35 -31.52
C PRO A 4 4.12 43.47 -31.62
N THR A 5 4.82 42.33 -31.50
CA THR A 5 6.15 42.09 -32.11
C THR A 5 6.19 40.73 -32.83
N PHE A 6 6.92 40.66 -33.95
CA PHE A 6 6.99 39.49 -34.85
C PHE A 6 8.46 39.14 -35.16
N PHE A 7 8.84 37.88 -34.87
CA PHE A 7 9.70 36.95 -35.65
C PHE A 7 11.08 37.30 -36.28
N LEU A 8 11.92 36.25 -36.24
CA LEU A 8 12.82 35.66 -37.27
C LEU A 8 14.36 35.92 -37.26
N LEU A 9 15.11 34.81 -37.08
CA LEU A 9 16.44 34.40 -37.63
C LEU A 9 17.67 35.34 -37.47
N LEU A 10 18.89 34.86 -37.19
CA LEU A 10 19.67 33.91 -38.02
C LEU A 10 20.91 33.33 -37.29
N CYS A 11 21.42 32.18 -37.76
CA CYS A 11 22.70 31.60 -37.32
C CYS A 11 23.92 32.27 -38.00
N LEU A 12 25.07 32.31 -37.31
CA LEU A 12 26.39 32.37 -37.97
C LEU A 12 27.41 31.48 -37.24
N LEU A 13 28.04 30.57 -37.99
CA LEU A 13 29.19 29.76 -37.60
C LEU A 13 30.49 30.55 -37.83
N SER A 14 31.50 30.31 -37.02
CA SER A 14 32.90 30.53 -37.41
C SER A 14 33.83 29.51 -36.74
N VAL A 15 34.75 28.96 -37.52
CA VAL A 15 35.68 27.87 -37.17
C VAL A 15 37.09 28.31 -37.54
N VAL A 16 38.05 28.21 -36.60
CA VAL A 16 39.49 28.36 -36.86
C VAL A 16 40.27 27.38 -35.94
N PRO A 17 41.32 26.67 -36.41
CA PRO A 17 41.92 25.51 -35.73
C PRO A 17 43.22 25.80 -34.95
N PRO A 18 43.73 24.85 -34.14
CA PRO A 18 45.06 24.91 -33.52
C PRO A 18 46.17 24.23 -34.37
N PRO A 19 47.46 24.56 -34.16
CA PRO A 19 48.60 23.96 -34.86
C PRO A 19 49.18 22.70 -34.18
N LEU A 20 49.87 21.86 -34.97
CA LEU A 20 50.64 20.69 -34.53
C LEU A 20 52.02 21.07 -33.93
N HIS A 21 52.61 20.14 -33.15
CA HIS A 21 54.01 19.65 -33.06
C HIS A 21 54.11 18.79 -31.76
N ALA A 22 54.86 17.69 -31.57
CA ALA A 22 55.56 16.70 -32.41
C ALA A 22 55.75 15.41 -31.53
N ALA A 23 56.17 14.24 -32.08
CA ALA A 23 56.30 12.96 -31.33
C ALA A 23 57.76 12.44 -31.31
N LEU A 24 58.23 11.56 -30.39
CA LEU A 24 57.93 10.12 -30.11
C LEU A 24 58.62 9.71 -28.75
N PRO A 25 58.90 8.42 -28.37
CA PRO A 25 58.01 7.26 -28.14
C PRO A 25 58.24 6.43 -26.83
N LEU A 26 57.21 5.69 -26.38
CA LEU A 26 57.23 4.36 -25.67
C LEU A 26 57.88 4.21 -24.25
N PRO A 27 57.62 3.11 -23.50
CA PRO A 27 56.39 2.29 -23.37
C PRO A 27 55.96 2.03 -21.89
N GLY A 28 54.70 1.65 -21.65
CA GLY A 28 54.26 1.08 -20.36
C GLY A 28 52.83 1.45 -19.97
N GLY A 29 51.85 0.64 -20.37
CA GLY A 29 50.45 0.89 -20.07
C GLY A 29 49.94 0.10 -18.86
N LEU A 30 49.33 0.79 -17.88
CA LEU A 30 48.33 0.25 -16.96
C LEU A 30 47.53 1.38 -16.29
N CYS A 31 46.20 1.19 -16.22
CA CYS A 31 45.21 1.86 -15.35
C CYS A 31 45.03 3.40 -15.42
N LEU A 32 43.94 3.86 -16.07
CA LEU A 32 42.75 4.49 -15.46
C LEU A 32 41.80 5.01 -16.56
N PRO A 33 40.52 5.28 -16.23
CA PRO A 33 40.15 6.69 -16.09
C PRO A 33 39.28 6.99 -14.87
N THR A 34 39.60 8.09 -14.19
CA THR A 34 38.70 8.81 -13.27
C THR A 34 37.91 9.88 -14.02
N PHE A 35 36.71 10.18 -13.51
CA PHE A 35 35.74 11.14 -14.04
C PHE A 35 36.17 12.61 -13.85
N LEU A 36 35.57 13.52 -14.64
CA LEU A 36 34.96 14.77 -14.13
C LEU A 36 34.09 15.49 -15.19
N SER A 37 32.75 15.49 -14.96
CA SER A 37 31.74 16.58 -15.15
C SER A 37 31.69 17.45 -16.44
N VAL A 38 30.54 17.93 -16.95
CA VAL A 38 29.40 18.64 -16.30
C VAL A 38 28.07 18.46 -17.10
N SER A 39 26.93 18.68 -16.44
CA SER A 39 25.49 18.74 -16.86
C SER A 39 25.14 18.92 -18.36
N ASP A 40 24.06 18.31 -18.89
CA ASP A 40 22.67 18.68 -18.56
C ASP A 40 21.59 17.62 -18.90
N ALA A 41 20.35 17.88 -18.44
CA ALA A 41 19.07 17.20 -18.70
C ALA A 41 18.75 15.87 -17.96
N ASN A 42 17.69 15.92 -17.16
CA ASN A 42 17.11 14.79 -16.40
C ASN A 42 16.31 13.81 -17.27
N LEU A 43 16.50 12.49 -17.08
CA LEU A 43 15.53 11.42 -17.34
C LEU A 43 16.11 10.07 -16.84
N PRO A 44 15.55 9.41 -15.80
CA PRO A 44 16.07 8.12 -15.34
C PRO A 44 15.54 6.95 -16.19
N PHE A 45 16.37 6.41 -17.07
CA PHE A 45 16.13 5.11 -17.71
C PHE A 45 16.42 3.97 -16.73
N CYS A 46 15.40 3.18 -16.37
CA CYS A 46 15.60 1.90 -15.69
C CYS A 46 16.05 0.83 -16.69
N VAL A 47 17.34 0.46 -16.65
CA VAL A 47 17.86 -0.73 -17.34
C VAL A 47 17.63 -1.94 -16.43
N GLN A 48 16.78 -2.89 -16.86
CA GLN A 48 16.69 -4.19 -16.18
C GLN A 48 17.80 -5.12 -16.67
N GLU A 49 18.79 -5.36 -15.82
CA GLU A 49 19.70 -6.49 -15.99
C GLU A 49 19.06 -7.76 -15.42
N LYS A 50 19.00 -8.83 -16.23
CA LYS A 50 18.12 -9.98 -16.00
C LYS A 50 18.93 -11.26 -15.85
N GLN A 51 19.50 -11.50 -14.67
CA GLN A 51 20.07 -12.81 -14.34
C GLN A 51 20.08 -13.10 -12.82
N SER A 52 19.32 -14.12 -12.44
CA SER A 52 19.63 -14.94 -11.27
C SER A 52 19.32 -16.39 -11.66
N CYS A 53 20.38 -17.17 -11.87
CA CYS A 53 20.30 -18.61 -12.03
C CYS A 53 20.77 -19.26 -10.72
N ASP A 54 19.89 -20.04 -10.11
CA ASP A 54 20.19 -20.76 -8.87
C ASP A 54 21.18 -21.92 -9.14
N HIS A 55 22.26 -21.97 -8.35
CA HIS A 55 23.38 -22.88 -8.54
C HIS A 55 23.16 -24.19 -7.78
N SER A 56 22.40 -25.12 -8.38
CA SER A 56 22.42 -26.52 -7.94
C SER A 56 23.62 -27.26 -8.53
N LYS A 57 24.48 -27.81 -7.66
CA LYS A 57 25.70 -28.54 -8.05
C LYS A 57 25.35 -29.91 -8.63
N ILE A 58 25.71 -30.15 -9.90
CA ILE A 58 25.85 -31.52 -10.44
C ILE A 58 27.25 -31.66 -11.06
N PHE A 59 28.01 -32.62 -10.55
CA PHE A 59 29.32 -33.03 -11.06
C PHE A 59 29.12 -33.96 -12.27
N MET A 60 29.74 -33.67 -13.41
CA MET A 60 30.32 -34.69 -14.30
C MET A 60 31.30 -34.06 -15.29
N SER A 61 32.30 -34.83 -15.72
CA SER A 61 33.53 -34.28 -16.32
C SER A 61 33.78 -34.67 -17.78
N ARG A 62 34.50 -33.77 -18.47
CA ARG A 62 35.47 -34.01 -19.56
C ARG A 62 34.98 -34.41 -20.96
N LYS A 63 35.45 -33.59 -21.92
CA LYS A 63 35.86 -33.91 -23.32
C LYS A 63 34.72 -34.26 -24.30
N SER A 64 34.78 -33.90 -25.58
CA SER A 64 35.68 -32.97 -26.31
C SER A 64 35.11 -32.70 -27.71
N THR A 65 35.31 -31.47 -28.19
CA THR A 65 35.57 -31.05 -29.59
C THR A 65 35.01 -31.88 -30.76
N ILE A 66 34.24 -31.25 -31.66
CA ILE A 66 34.56 -31.10 -33.11
C ILE A 66 33.53 -30.19 -33.79
N THR A 67 34.03 -29.36 -34.70
CA THR A 67 33.28 -28.38 -35.51
C THR A 67 33.22 -28.88 -36.96
N PHE A 68 32.06 -28.81 -37.64
CA PHE A 68 31.85 -28.23 -39.00
C PHE A 68 30.51 -28.64 -39.66
N GLN A 69 29.64 -27.64 -39.85
CA GLN A 69 28.89 -27.30 -41.08
C GLN A 69 28.21 -28.37 -41.98
N LEU A 70 26.87 -28.28 -41.98
CA LEU A 70 25.97 -28.03 -43.12
C LEU A 70 25.18 -29.19 -43.81
N GLN A 71 23.92 -28.86 -44.11
CA GLN A 71 22.84 -29.59 -44.80
C GLN A 71 22.11 -30.67 -43.96
N LEU A 72 20.92 -30.45 -43.38
CA LEU A 72 19.58 -30.02 -43.89
C LEU A 72 18.66 -31.25 -44.14
N PHE A 73 17.65 -31.51 -43.27
CA PHE A 73 16.20 -31.63 -43.64
C PHE A 73 15.21 -32.20 -42.57
N ILE A 74 14.04 -31.52 -42.44
CA ILE A 74 12.66 -31.90 -41.99
C ILE A 74 12.34 -32.36 -40.54
N ARG A 75 11.25 -31.75 -40.03
CA ARG A 75 10.24 -32.14 -38.99
C ARG A 75 10.39 -31.39 -37.65
N PHE A 76 9.37 -30.75 -37.08
CA PHE A 76 7.90 -30.94 -37.21
C PHE A 76 7.09 -29.66 -37.53
N CYS A 77 5.84 -29.86 -37.98
CA CYS A 77 4.95 -28.82 -38.51
C CYS A 77 4.40 -27.82 -37.49
N CYS A 78 4.13 -26.61 -37.96
CA CYS A 78 3.04 -25.77 -37.44
C CYS A 78 1.69 -26.49 -37.59
N CYS A 79 0.93 -26.59 -36.51
CA CYS A 79 -0.53 -26.60 -36.59
C CYS A 79 -1.04 -25.32 -35.94
N ILE A 80 -1.33 -24.32 -36.77
CA ILE A 80 -2.03 -23.11 -36.35
C ILE A 80 -3.49 -23.51 -36.10
N TYR A 81 -3.87 -23.64 -34.82
CA TYR A 81 -5.28 -23.57 -34.45
C TYR A 81 -5.69 -22.11 -34.41
N LEU A 82 -6.16 -21.62 -35.56
CA LEU A 82 -6.82 -20.34 -35.71
C LEU A 82 -8.21 -20.43 -35.04
N VAL A 83 -8.26 -20.22 -33.73
CA VAL A 83 -9.52 -19.91 -33.06
C VAL A 83 -9.87 -18.47 -33.41
N VAL A 84 -10.75 -18.30 -34.39
CA VAL A 84 -11.37 -17.01 -34.69
C VAL A 84 -12.31 -16.68 -33.54
N MET A 85 -11.80 -16.00 -32.51
CA MET A 85 -12.63 -15.41 -31.47
C MET A 85 -13.31 -14.17 -32.04
N THR A 86 -14.64 -14.16 -32.01
CA THR A 86 -15.46 -12.99 -32.35
C THR A 86 -15.25 -11.86 -31.33
N PRO A 87 -15.18 -10.59 -31.76
CA PRO A 87 -14.76 -9.49 -30.89
C PRO A 87 -15.91 -8.92 -30.05
N GLU A 88 -16.40 -9.66 -29.05
CA GLU A 88 -17.41 -9.13 -28.09
C GLU A 88 -17.12 -9.38 -26.59
N ASP A 89 -16.20 -10.27 -26.21
CA ASP A 89 -15.97 -10.65 -24.79
C ASP A 89 -14.52 -10.45 -24.28
N SER A 90 -13.78 -9.47 -24.82
CA SER A 90 -12.49 -9.05 -24.24
C SER A 90 -12.64 -7.78 -23.38
N PRO A 91 -12.11 -7.74 -22.14
CA PRO A 91 -12.04 -6.49 -21.39
C PRO A 91 -11.18 -5.48 -22.16
N PRO A 92 -11.47 -4.17 -22.06
CA PRO A 92 -10.88 -3.16 -22.94
C PRO A 92 -9.35 -3.14 -22.83
N ILE A 93 -8.70 -3.18 -23.99
CA ILE A 93 -7.24 -3.29 -24.15
C ILE A 93 -6.48 -2.09 -23.52
N SER A 94 -7.19 -1.02 -23.15
CA SER A 94 -6.66 0.11 -22.35
C SER A 94 -6.08 -0.33 -21.00
N LEU A 95 -6.62 -1.37 -20.36
CA LEU A 95 -6.13 -1.89 -19.07
C LEU A 95 -4.80 -2.66 -19.18
N LEU A 96 -4.50 -3.23 -20.35
CA LEU A 96 -3.29 -4.04 -20.60
C LEU A 96 -2.11 -3.23 -21.15
N LYS A 97 -2.33 -1.96 -21.49
CA LYS A 97 -1.33 -1.07 -22.10
C LYS A 97 -0.88 0.09 -21.20
N ARG A 98 -1.41 0.17 -19.98
CA ARG A 98 -0.78 0.93 -18.91
C ARG A 98 0.43 0.12 -18.46
N GLU A 99 1.63 0.61 -18.78
CA GLU A 99 2.87 0.10 -18.17
C GLU A 99 2.70 0.05 -16.65
N LEU A 100 3.44 -0.82 -15.97
CA LEU A 100 3.41 -0.91 -14.51
C LEU A 100 4.08 0.34 -13.91
N THR A 101 3.39 1.48 -13.96
CA THR A 101 3.85 2.77 -13.43
C THR A 101 4.02 2.59 -11.93
N CYS A 102 5.27 2.58 -11.47
CA CYS A 102 5.69 2.14 -10.13
C CYS A 102 5.26 3.06 -8.97
N ALA A 103 4.22 3.89 -9.15
CA ALA A 103 3.79 4.95 -8.23
C ALA A 103 2.51 4.61 -7.43
N GLY A 104 1.84 3.50 -7.72
CA GLY A 104 0.63 3.07 -7.00
C GLY A 104 -0.71 3.39 -7.68
N TYR A 105 -1.79 3.32 -6.93
CA TYR A 105 -3.17 3.59 -7.37
C TYR A 105 -3.80 4.72 -6.53
N TYR A 106 -4.47 5.66 -7.18
CA TYR A 106 -5.22 6.74 -6.55
C TYR A 106 -6.65 6.70 -7.10
N ILE A 107 -7.58 6.16 -6.33
CA ILE A 107 -8.92 5.79 -6.79
C ILE A 107 -9.94 6.76 -6.18
N ASN A 108 -10.70 7.46 -7.02
CA ASN A 108 -11.82 8.32 -6.65
C ASN A 108 -13.13 7.52 -6.77
N CYS A 109 -13.77 7.23 -5.64
CA CYS A 109 -14.84 6.25 -5.57
C CYS A 109 -16.18 6.84 -6.02
N GLY A 110 -16.78 6.25 -7.06
CA GLY A 110 -18.00 6.75 -7.68
C GLY A 110 -17.79 7.93 -8.66
N ALA A 111 -16.55 8.36 -8.91
CA ALA A 111 -16.27 9.28 -10.00
C ALA A 111 -16.48 8.61 -11.36
N SER A 112 -16.94 9.36 -12.36
CA SER A 112 -17.13 8.88 -13.74
C SER A 112 -16.04 9.32 -14.72
N GLN A 113 -15.08 10.14 -14.26
CA GLN A 113 -13.97 10.68 -15.04
C GLN A 113 -12.73 10.77 -14.16
N GLU A 114 -11.55 10.86 -14.78
CA GLU A 114 -10.29 11.12 -14.08
C GLU A 114 -10.24 12.57 -13.59
N GLU A 115 -9.63 12.80 -12.43
CA GLU A 115 -9.60 14.09 -11.73
C GLU A 115 -8.18 14.36 -11.24
N THR A 116 -7.62 15.55 -11.48
CA THR A 116 -6.26 15.90 -11.01
C THR A 116 -6.34 16.89 -9.87
N THR A 117 -6.05 16.42 -8.66
CA THR A 117 -6.16 17.20 -7.43
C THR A 117 -4.90 17.00 -6.58
N GLY A 118 -4.32 18.10 -6.09
CA GLY A 118 -3.12 18.07 -5.25
C GLY A 118 -1.85 17.57 -5.96
N GLY A 119 -1.79 17.67 -7.30
CA GLY A 119 -0.69 17.11 -8.11
C GLY A 119 -0.78 15.61 -8.36
N ILE A 120 -1.87 14.96 -7.92
CA ILE A 120 -2.14 13.53 -8.11
C ILE A 120 -3.28 13.36 -9.11
N GLN A 121 -3.10 12.47 -10.09
CA GLN A 121 -4.16 12.04 -11.01
C GLN A 121 -4.94 10.87 -10.37
N TRP A 122 -6.21 11.11 -10.07
CA TRP A 122 -7.14 10.14 -9.52
C TRP A 122 -7.98 9.52 -10.64
N ILE A 123 -8.15 8.21 -10.59
CA ILE A 123 -8.94 7.44 -11.57
C ILE A 123 -10.28 7.00 -10.97
N PRO A 124 -11.34 6.81 -11.78
CA PRO A 124 -12.56 6.14 -11.37
C PRO A 124 -12.31 4.76 -10.74
N ASP A 125 -13.23 4.32 -9.88
CA ASP A 125 -13.17 2.97 -9.29
C ASP A 125 -13.77 1.85 -10.16
N GLU A 126 -14.19 2.18 -11.38
CA GLU A 126 -14.61 1.20 -12.39
C GLU A 126 -13.49 0.18 -12.67
N GLY A 127 -13.86 -1.10 -12.76
CA GLY A 127 -12.93 -2.22 -12.95
C GLY A 127 -12.27 -2.73 -11.66
N PHE A 128 -12.17 -1.91 -10.60
CA PHE A 128 -11.73 -2.39 -9.27
C PHE A 128 -12.88 -3.01 -8.48
N ILE A 129 -14.09 -2.48 -8.62
CA ILE A 129 -15.31 -2.98 -7.97
C ILE A 129 -16.51 -2.97 -8.93
N ASN A 130 -17.38 -3.98 -8.80
CA ASN A 130 -18.52 -4.23 -9.71
C ASN A 130 -19.89 -4.10 -9.02
N VAL A 131 -19.92 -3.67 -7.76
CA VAL A 131 -21.13 -3.58 -6.92
C VAL A 131 -21.18 -2.21 -6.21
N GLY A 132 -22.32 -1.90 -5.61
CA GLY A 132 -22.55 -0.63 -4.93
C GLY A 132 -23.03 0.48 -5.86
N ASN A 133 -23.74 1.43 -5.25
CA ASN A 133 -24.34 2.58 -5.90
C ASN A 133 -23.41 3.80 -5.77
N VAL A 134 -23.68 4.84 -6.55
CA VAL A 134 -22.93 6.10 -6.54
C VAL A 134 -23.85 7.23 -6.11
N SER A 135 -23.37 8.12 -5.24
CA SER A 135 -24.04 9.39 -4.91
C SER A 135 -23.07 10.56 -5.07
N LYS A 136 -23.62 11.75 -5.33
CA LYS A 136 -22.87 13.02 -5.32
C LYS A 136 -23.10 13.71 -3.99
N ILE A 137 -22.07 14.30 -3.42
CA ILE A 137 -22.18 15.09 -2.20
C ILE A 137 -22.42 16.56 -2.56
N GLY A 138 -23.47 17.14 -1.96
CA GLY A 138 -23.93 18.50 -2.24
C GLY A 138 -23.25 19.61 -1.44
N THR A 139 -22.24 19.29 -0.63
CA THR A 139 -21.49 20.31 0.13
C THR A 139 -20.67 21.19 -0.83
N PRO A 140 -20.78 22.53 -0.76
CA PRO A 140 -19.93 23.43 -1.55
C PRO A 140 -18.46 23.37 -1.09
N ASP A 141 -17.55 23.78 -1.97
CA ASP A 141 -16.12 24.01 -1.69
C ASP A 141 -15.32 22.83 -1.11
N ILE A 142 -15.83 21.60 -1.24
CA ILE A 142 -15.10 20.38 -0.89
C ILE A 142 -14.08 20.00 -1.97
N VAL A 143 -13.01 19.31 -1.54
CA VAL A 143 -11.98 18.77 -2.43
C VAL A 143 -12.62 17.81 -3.46
N PRO A 144 -12.28 17.86 -4.76
CA PRO A 144 -12.96 17.07 -5.80
C PRO A 144 -13.07 15.56 -5.56
N ILE A 145 -12.07 14.95 -4.89
CA ILE A 145 -12.06 13.53 -4.50
C ILE A 145 -13.08 13.15 -3.41
N LEU A 146 -13.82 14.12 -2.89
CA LEU A 146 -14.87 13.98 -1.88
C LEU A 146 -16.26 14.30 -2.45
N ALA A 147 -16.35 14.79 -3.70
CA ALA A 147 -17.61 15.17 -4.34
C ALA A 147 -18.48 13.97 -4.77
N THR A 148 -17.88 12.77 -4.80
CA THR A 148 -18.56 11.50 -5.07
C THR A 148 -18.28 10.48 -3.97
N VAL A 149 -19.22 9.57 -3.77
CA VAL A 149 -19.06 8.39 -2.93
C VAL A 149 -19.61 7.16 -3.63
N ARG A 150 -18.96 6.02 -3.42
CA ARG A 150 -19.58 4.71 -3.63
C ARG A 150 -20.14 4.21 -2.31
N TYR A 151 -21.37 3.71 -2.32
CA TYR A 151 -22.05 3.18 -1.14
C TYR A 151 -22.74 1.84 -1.41
N PHE A 152 -22.95 1.04 -0.37
CA PHE A 152 -23.30 -0.36 -0.49
C PHE A 152 -24.61 -0.68 0.27
N PRO A 153 -25.78 -0.54 -0.36
CA PRO A 153 -27.07 -0.70 0.31
C PRO A 153 -27.56 -2.15 0.45
N ASP A 154 -26.97 -3.12 -0.26
CA ASP A 154 -27.44 -4.51 -0.30
C ASP A 154 -27.09 -5.27 0.99
N GLU A 155 -28.05 -5.37 1.91
CA GLU A 155 -27.89 -5.99 3.22
C GLU A 155 -27.72 -7.52 3.17
N SER A 156 -27.94 -8.16 2.02
CA SER A 156 -27.70 -9.61 1.86
C SER A 156 -26.21 -9.95 1.74
N ALA A 157 -25.39 -8.99 1.31
CA ALA A 157 -23.95 -9.11 1.18
C ALA A 157 -23.25 -8.95 2.53
N ARG A 158 -22.34 -9.87 2.89
CA ARG A 158 -21.54 -9.72 4.12
C ARG A 158 -20.35 -8.77 3.97
N LYS A 159 -19.88 -8.53 2.74
CA LYS A 159 -18.82 -7.56 2.42
C LYS A 159 -18.85 -7.17 0.94
N TYR A 160 -18.21 -6.05 0.62
CA TYR A 160 -18.04 -5.54 -0.74
C TYR A 160 -16.56 -5.23 -0.95
N CYS A 161 -15.93 -5.84 -1.95
CA CYS A 161 -14.47 -5.83 -2.10
C CYS A 161 -13.99 -5.24 -3.42
N TYR A 162 -13.12 -4.25 -3.32
CA TYR A 162 -12.22 -3.80 -4.36
C TYR A 162 -11.16 -4.88 -4.62
N SER A 163 -10.78 -5.06 -5.89
CA SER A 163 -9.80 -6.04 -6.35
C SER A 163 -8.70 -5.29 -7.11
N ILE A 164 -7.54 -5.10 -6.48
CA ILE A 164 -6.52 -4.15 -6.93
C ILE A 164 -5.26 -4.93 -7.36
N PRO A 165 -4.76 -4.78 -8.60
CA PRO A 165 -3.53 -5.44 -9.03
C PRO A 165 -2.32 -4.96 -8.23
N VAL A 166 -1.43 -5.86 -7.85
CA VAL A 166 -0.23 -5.56 -7.04
C VAL A 166 0.95 -6.43 -7.41
N ALA A 167 2.17 -5.94 -7.16
CA ALA A 167 3.39 -6.73 -7.28
C ALA A 167 3.55 -7.62 -6.02
N ARG A 168 3.61 -8.93 -6.21
CA ARG A 168 3.79 -9.89 -5.12
C ARG A 168 5.12 -9.65 -4.40
N GLY A 169 5.06 -9.50 -3.08
CA GLY A 169 6.20 -9.21 -2.21
C GLY A 169 6.38 -7.71 -1.92
N ALA A 170 5.91 -6.82 -2.80
CA ALA A 170 6.03 -5.39 -2.61
C ALA A 170 5.18 -4.89 -1.44
N LYS A 171 5.67 -3.83 -0.78
CA LYS A 171 5.00 -3.16 0.33
C LYS A 171 4.12 -2.03 -0.19
N TYR A 172 2.93 -1.90 0.39
CA TYR A 172 1.95 -0.87 0.03
C TYR A 172 1.45 -0.16 1.29
N LEU A 173 1.46 1.16 1.27
CA LEU A 173 0.66 2.00 2.15
C LEU A 173 -0.71 2.17 1.52
N ILE A 174 -1.74 1.93 2.31
CA ILE A 174 -3.12 1.86 1.83
C ILE A 174 -3.94 2.81 2.67
N ARG A 175 -4.52 3.84 2.04
CA ARG A 175 -5.33 4.85 2.72
C ARG A 175 -6.76 4.84 2.19
N SER A 176 -7.70 4.58 3.09
CA SER A 176 -9.13 4.70 2.81
C SER A 176 -9.66 6.02 3.37
N THR A 177 -10.35 6.81 2.55
CA THR A 177 -10.89 8.12 2.92
C THR A 177 -12.41 8.13 2.86
N TYR A 178 -13.03 8.70 3.89
CA TYR A 178 -14.46 8.72 4.11
C TYR A 178 -14.93 10.14 4.42
N TYR A 179 -15.72 10.70 3.52
CA TYR A 179 -16.50 11.92 3.75
C TYR A 179 -17.98 11.58 3.57
N TYR A 180 -18.77 11.71 4.65
CA TYR A 180 -20.16 11.27 4.67
C TYR A 180 -21.07 12.23 3.90
N GLY A 181 -20.97 13.54 4.18
CA GLY A 181 -21.73 14.59 3.46
C GLY A 181 -23.25 14.36 3.37
N SER A 182 -23.83 13.54 4.24
CA SER A 182 -25.23 13.09 4.21
C SER A 182 -25.70 12.57 2.84
N PHE A 183 -24.85 11.80 2.16
CA PHE A 183 -25.10 11.31 0.79
C PHE A 183 -26.39 10.46 0.64
N ASP A 184 -26.90 9.88 1.74
CA ASP A 184 -28.11 9.07 1.84
C ASP A 184 -29.29 9.82 2.47
N GLY A 185 -29.13 11.12 2.78
CA GLY A 185 -30.11 11.94 3.51
C GLY A 185 -30.17 11.66 5.01
N GLY A 186 -29.30 10.80 5.56
CA GLY A 186 -29.24 10.48 6.98
C GLY A 186 -28.48 11.52 7.81
N GLU A 187 -28.84 11.61 9.09
CA GLU A 187 -28.16 12.44 10.09
C GLU A 187 -27.00 11.72 10.81
N LYS A 188 -26.88 10.40 10.64
CA LYS A 188 -25.93 9.56 11.38
C LYS A 188 -25.13 8.67 10.42
N PRO A 189 -23.81 8.87 10.28
CA PRO A 189 -22.97 8.00 9.48
C PRO A 189 -23.01 6.55 9.99
N PRO A 190 -23.00 5.55 9.09
CA PRO A 190 -22.95 4.15 9.49
C PRO A 190 -21.58 3.77 10.03
N VAL A 191 -21.57 2.85 11.01
CA VAL A 191 -20.37 2.20 11.53
C VAL A 191 -20.20 0.85 10.83
N PHE A 192 -19.03 0.56 10.27
CA PHE A 192 -18.77 -0.67 9.50
C PHE A 192 -17.29 -1.08 9.55
N ASP A 193 -16.97 -2.31 9.18
CA ASP A 193 -15.61 -2.86 9.28
C ASP A 193 -14.83 -2.73 7.97
N GLN A 194 -13.52 -2.54 8.10
CA GLN A 194 -12.57 -2.64 6.98
C GLN A 194 -11.78 -3.95 7.05
N ILE A 195 -11.64 -4.59 5.90
CA ILE A 195 -10.93 -5.86 5.72
C ILE A 195 -9.91 -5.69 4.61
N ILE A 196 -8.72 -6.20 4.83
CA ILE A 196 -7.70 -6.32 3.81
C ILE A 196 -7.25 -7.77 3.71
N ASP A 197 -7.39 -8.37 2.52
CA ASP A 197 -6.86 -9.70 2.24
C ASP A 197 -7.32 -10.79 3.25
N GLY A 198 -8.59 -10.71 3.66
CA GLY A 198 -9.21 -11.61 4.65
C GLY A 198 -9.04 -11.17 6.11
N THR A 199 -8.18 -10.19 6.38
CA THR A 199 -7.88 -9.69 7.73
C THR A 199 -8.70 -8.43 8.04
N LYS A 200 -9.58 -8.46 9.05
CA LYS A 200 -10.16 -7.22 9.61
C LYS A 200 -9.05 -6.43 10.29
N TRP A 201 -8.92 -5.14 9.98
CA TRP A 201 -7.88 -4.28 10.57
C TRP A 201 -8.42 -3.07 11.33
N SER A 202 -9.57 -2.53 10.93
CA SER A 202 -10.20 -1.38 11.59
C SER A 202 -11.72 -1.42 11.49
N THR A 203 -12.39 -0.59 12.29
CA THR A 203 -13.82 -0.25 12.18
C THR A 203 -13.92 1.23 11.85
N VAL A 204 -14.58 1.55 10.74
CA VAL A 204 -14.93 2.92 10.35
C VAL A 204 -16.02 3.43 11.25
N ASN A 205 -15.75 4.56 11.90
CA ASN A 205 -16.74 5.40 12.55
C ASN A 205 -16.38 6.85 12.25
N THR A 206 -17.24 7.55 11.52
CA THR A 206 -17.01 8.95 11.09
C THR A 206 -17.92 9.95 11.81
N ALA A 207 -18.58 9.56 12.91
CA ALA A 207 -19.55 10.41 13.61
C ALA A 207 -18.93 11.73 14.10
N GLU A 208 -17.75 11.70 14.71
CA GLU A 208 -17.03 12.89 15.22
C GLU A 208 -16.51 13.77 14.08
N ASN A 209 -15.97 13.15 13.01
CA ASN A 209 -15.53 13.86 11.82
C ASN A 209 -16.71 14.58 11.15
N TYR A 210 -17.83 13.89 10.93
CA TYR A 210 -19.04 14.45 10.34
C TYR A 210 -19.62 15.59 11.18
N ALA A 211 -19.70 15.44 12.51
CA ALA A 211 -20.13 16.50 13.42
C ALA A 211 -19.24 17.75 13.37
N SER A 212 -17.98 17.59 12.94
CA SER A 212 -17.00 18.67 12.75
C SER A 212 -16.91 19.17 11.31
N GLY A 213 -17.69 18.62 10.37
CA GLY A 213 -17.59 18.90 8.92
C GLY A 213 -16.33 18.34 8.25
N LEU A 214 -15.59 17.45 8.92
CA LEU A 214 -14.30 16.90 8.51
C LEU A 214 -14.43 15.53 7.81
N THR A 215 -13.37 15.15 7.10
CA THR A 215 -13.18 13.79 6.58
C THR A 215 -12.59 12.88 7.65
N ALA A 216 -12.82 11.58 7.55
CA ALA A 216 -12.02 10.56 8.24
C ALA A 216 -11.11 9.84 7.24
N TYR A 217 -9.91 9.45 7.67
CA TYR A 217 -9.05 8.55 6.92
C TYR A 217 -8.44 7.49 7.84
N TYR A 218 -8.09 6.35 7.25
CA TYR A 218 -7.40 5.26 7.94
C TYR A 218 -6.28 4.77 7.03
N GLU A 219 -5.12 4.43 7.61
CA GLU A 219 -3.94 4.02 6.85
C GLU A 219 -3.33 2.71 7.38
N ILE A 220 -3.03 1.76 6.49
CA ILE A 220 -2.33 0.50 6.81
C ILE A 220 -1.17 0.24 5.85
N VAL A 221 -0.08 -0.32 6.36
CA VAL A 221 1.02 -0.86 5.58
C VAL A 221 0.97 -2.39 5.57
N VAL A 222 1.00 -2.99 4.38
CA VAL A 222 1.03 -4.45 4.16
C VAL A 222 2.04 -4.84 3.09
N ALA A 223 2.50 -6.11 3.09
CA ALA A 223 3.15 -6.70 1.91
C ALA A 223 2.14 -7.55 1.11
N ALA A 224 2.11 -7.36 -0.20
CA ALA A 224 1.22 -8.08 -1.10
C ALA A 224 1.61 -9.56 -1.22
N GLN A 225 0.77 -10.48 -0.72
CA GLN A 225 1.10 -11.92 -0.74
C GLN A 225 0.76 -12.60 -2.08
N GLY A 226 -0.08 -11.97 -2.90
CA GLY A 226 -0.51 -12.41 -4.24
C GLY A 226 -0.23 -11.36 -5.32
N ARG A 227 -0.87 -11.51 -6.49
CA ARG A 227 -0.85 -10.52 -7.60
C ARG A 227 -2.05 -9.55 -7.59
N THR A 228 -2.98 -9.79 -6.67
CA THR A 228 -4.16 -8.98 -6.43
C THR A 228 -4.29 -8.83 -4.94
N LEU A 229 -4.64 -7.63 -4.49
CA LEU A 229 -4.95 -7.27 -3.12
C LEU A 229 -6.44 -6.94 -3.04
N SER A 230 -7.09 -7.48 -2.03
CA SER A 230 -8.50 -7.22 -1.76
C SER A 230 -8.67 -6.25 -0.60
N PHE A 231 -9.39 -5.15 -0.85
CA PHE A 231 -9.79 -4.19 0.16
C PHE A 231 -11.32 -4.21 0.23
N CYS A 232 -11.89 -4.51 1.38
CA CYS A 232 -13.33 -4.69 1.54
C CYS A 232 -13.91 -3.85 2.68
N LEU A 233 -15.16 -3.41 2.47
CA LEU A 233 -16.03 -2.90 3.53
C LEU A 233 -17.03 -3.98 3.92
N ALA A 234 -17.30 -4.16 5.21
CA ALA A 234 -18.22 -5.17 5.73
C ALA A 234 -19.18 -4.61 6.78
N ARG A 235 -20.45 -5.01 6.70
CA ARG A 235 -21.47 -4.63 7.70
C ARG A 235 -21.20 -5.39 9.00
N ASN A 236 -21.29 -4.71 10.13
CA ASN A 236 -21.16 -5.28 11.48
C ASN A 236 -22.45 -5.03 12.29
N ASN A 237 -22.48 -5.47 13.55
CA ASN A 237 -23.67 -5.35 14.41
C ASN A 237 -24.09 -3.90 14.74
N GLN A 238 -23.28 -2.89 14.39
CA GLN A 238 -23.54 -1.47 14.57
C GLN A 238 -23.92 -0.76 13.26
N THR A 239 -23.93 -1.46 12.12
CA THR A 239 -24.20 -0.87 10.80
C THR A 239 -25.69 -0.56 10.60
N THR A 240 -26.08 0.71 10.77
CA THR A 240 -27.46 1.19 10.64
C THR A 240 -27.86 1.66 9.23
N SER A 241 -26.89 2.01 8.38
CA SER A 241 -27.12 2.38 6.97
C SER A 241 -25.96 1.90 6.09
N SER A 242 -25.90 2.34 4.83
CA SER A 242 -25.00 1.79 3.80
C SER A 242 -23.53 2.10 4.08
N PRO A 243 -22.62 1.11 4.24
CA PRO A 243 -21.18 1.35 4.16
C PRO A 243 -20.82 2.13 2.89
N PHE A 244 -19.82 3.01 2.97
CA PHE A 244 -19.47 3.91 1.88
C PHE A 244 -17.97 4.19 1.85
N ILE A 245 -17.46 4.73 0.75
CA ILE A 245 -16.07 5.20 0.59
C ILE A 245 -16.01 6.34 -0.43
N SER A 246 -15.17 7.33 -0.17
CA SER A 246 -14.94 8.49 -1.05
C SER A 246 -13.69 8.31 -1.91
N ALA A 247 -12.60 7.83 -1.32
CA ALA A 247 -11.36 7.58 -2.06
C ALA A 247 -10.54 6.45 -1.45
N LEU A 248 -9.73 5.79 -2.28
CA LEU A 248 -8.82 4.70 -1.90
C LEU A 248 -7.45 4.89 -2.56
N GLU A 249 -6.41 5.01 -1.73
CA GLU A 249 -5.01 5.13 -2.16
C GLU A 249 -4.26 3.82 -1.91
N LEU A 250 -3.37 3.46 -2.83
CA LEU A 250 -2.46 2.31 -2.73
C LEU A 250 -1.06 2.74 -3.18
N VAL A 251 -0.26 3.30 -2.27
CA VAL A 251 1.07 3.85 -2.58
C VAL A 251 2.13 2.77 -2.41
N SER A 252 2.97 2.57 -3.43
CA SER A 252 4.09 1.63 -3.36
C SER A 252 5.17 2.17 -2.42
N LEU A 253 5.70 1.33 -1.54
CA LEU A 253 6.78 1.68 -0.61
C LEU A 253 8.08 1.01 -1.02
N GLU A 254 9.22 1.56 -0.61
CA GLU A 254 10.50 0.88 -0.73
C GLU A 254 10.61 -0.33 0.19
N ASP A 255 11.37 -1.35 -0.24
CA ASP A 255 11.62 -2.57 0.53
C ASP A 255 12.33 -2.30 1.87
N SER A 256 13.07 -1.20 1.97
CA SER A 256 13.70 -0.69 3.21
C SER A 256 12.66 -0.33 4.29
N MET A 257 11.50 0.18 3.90
CA MET A 257 10.55 0.77 4.84
C MET A 257 9.91 -0.26 5.76
N TYR A 258 9.85 0.07 7.05
CA TYR A 258 9.36 -0.78 8.14
C TYR A 258 9.99 -2.20 8.22
N ASN A 259 11.23 -2.40 7.74
CA ASN A 259 11.95 -3.69 7.75
C ASN A 259 12.06 -4.39 9.12
N GLY A 260 11.85 -3.70 10.24
CA GLY A 260 11.70 -4.34 11.56
C GLY A 260 10.44 -5.21 11.73
N THR A 261 9.54 -5.23 10.75
CA THR A 261 8.25 -5.94 10.80
C THR A 261 8.22 -7.14 9.85
N ASP A 262 7.86 -8.31 10.38
CA ASP A 262 7.59 -9.52 9.58
C ASP A 262 6.22 -9.40 8.87
N PHE A 263 6.23 -8.79 7.68
CA PHE A 263 5.03 -8.61 6.87
C PHE A 263 4.43 -9.92 6.29
N THR A 264 5.03 -11.08 6.56
CA THR A 264 4.37 -12.37 6.28
C THR A 264 3.31 -12.73 7.33
N LYS A 265 3.44 -12.17 8.55
CA LYS A 265 2.56 -12.42 9.71
C LYS A 265 1.85 -11.18 10.24
N TYR A 266 2.27 -9.98 9.83
CA TYR A 266 1.79 -8.73 10.40
C TYR A 266 1.56 -7.65 9.35
N ALA A 267 0.70 -6.71 9.70
CA ALA A 267 0.49 -5.43 9.04
C ALA A 267 0.67 -4.30 10.06
N LEU A 268 0.91 -3.08 9.60
CA LEU A 268 1.04 -1.91 10.46
C LEU A 268 -0.10 -0.92 10.21
N SER A 269 -1.05 -0.82 11.13
CA SER A 269 -2.12 0.19 11.07
C SER A 269 -1.61 1.48 11.69
N THR A 270 -1.48 2.56 10.92
CA THR A 270 -1.04 3.86 11.44
C THR A 270 -2.04 4.38 12.46
N VAL A 271 -1.57 4.70 13.67
CA VAL A 271 -2.38 5.33 14.72
C VAL A 271 -2.09 6.82 14.78
N ALA A 272 -0.81 7.22 14.68
CA ALA A 272 -0.44 8.62 14.58
C ALA A 272 0.91 8.80 13.89
N ARG A 273 1.03 9.86 13.08
CA ARG A 273 2.28 10.30 12.46
C ARG A 273 2.34 11.82 12.54
N HIS A 274 3.24 12.34 13.37
CA HIS A 274 3.25 13.74 13.75
C HIS A 274 4.61 14.40 13.59
N ARG A 275 4.60 15.66 13.15
CA ARG A 275 5.72 16.61 13.27
C ARG A 275 5.50 17.51 14.48
N PHE A 276 6.55 17.74 15.25
CA PHE A 276 6.47 18.33 16.59
C PHE A 276 6.89 19.80 16.62
N GLY A 277 6.17 20.59 17.42
CA GLY A 277 6.34 22.04 17.49
C GLY A 277 5.61 22.80 16.37
N TYR A 278 4.64 22.18 15.68
CA TYR A 278 3.85 22.80 14.60
C TYR A 278 2.36 22.85 14.96
N GLY A 279 1.68 23.93 14.57
CA GLY A 279 0.23 23.98 14.45
C GLY A 279 -0.18 24.08 12.98
N GLY A 280 -1.49 23.94 12.71
CA GLY A 280 -2.06 24.09 11.36
C GLY A 280 -2.10 22.78 10.56
N GLU A 281 -1.97 22.88 9.25
CA GLU A 281 -2.34 21.81 8.31
C GLU A 281 -1.37 20.60 8.31
N ILE A 282 -1.94 19.47 7.89
CA ILE A 282 -1.24 18.21 7.62
C ILE A 282 -0.29 18.39 6.42
N VAL A 283 0.97 17.98 6.57
CA VAL A 283 1.89 17.89 5.42
C VAL A 283 1.63 16.59 4.68
N ARG A 284 1.39 16.71 3.37
CA ARG A 284 1.13 15.62 2.40
C ARG A 284 1.97 15.82 1.13
N PHE A 285 1.73 14.99 0.12
CA PHE A 285 2.36 14.95 -1.22
C PHE A 285 3.06 16.23 -1.73
N GLY A 286 4.24 16.05 -2.34
CA GLY A 286 5.00 17.09 -3.03
C GLY A 286 6.48 16.69 -3.14
N ALA A 287 7.37 17.66 -3.29
CA ALA A 287 8.83 17.45 -3.28
C ALA A 287 9.40 17.05 -1.89
N TYR A 288 8.55 16.63 -0.96
CA TYR A 288 8.90 16.44 0.45
C TYR A 288 8.80 14.98 0.89
N ASP A 289 7.68 14.28 0.66
CA ASP A 289 7.51 12.86 1.00
C ASP A 289 7.11 12.04 -0.25
N PRO A 290 7.98 11.15 -0.77
CA PRO A 290 7.70 10.38 -1.98
C PRO A 290 6.63 9.28 -1.78
N PHE A 291 6.26 8.96 -0.54
CA PHE A 291 5.29 7.91 -0.20
C PHE A 291 3.90 8.46 0.18
N ASN A 292 3.67 9.77 -0.03
CA ASN A 292 2.44 10.47 0.34
C ASN A 292 1.95 10.17 1.77
N ARG A 293 2.87 9.99 2.75
CA ARG A 293 2.48 9.86 4.16
C ARG A 293 1.94 11.18 4.67
N TYR A 294 0.91 11.11 5.50
CA TYR A 294 0.36 12.29 6.19
C TYR A 294 1.12 12.53 7.49
N TRP A 295 1.74 13.70 7.60
CA TRP A 295 2.45 14.17 8.80
C TRP A 295 1.65 15.30 9.45
N GLU A 296 0.90 14.94 10.49
CA GLU A 296 0.03 15.85 11.23
C GLU A 296 0.83 16.79 12.14
N ALA A 297 0.29 17.98 12.39
CA ALA A 297 0.94 18.97 13.25
C ALA A 297 0.64 18.70 14.73
N PHE A 298 1.66 18.67 15.60
CA PHE A 298 1.49 18.52 17.04
C PHE A 298 2.29 19.56 17.84
N THR A 299 1.62 20.10 18.86
CA THR A 299 2.18 20.96 19.91
C THR A 299 1.55 20.61 21.24
N ASP A 300 2.33 20.71 22.31
CA ASP A 300 1.87 20.70 23.69
C ASP A 300 2.32 21.98 24.41
N SER A 301 2.48 21.95 25.73
CA SER A 301 2.97 23.08 26.53
C SER A 301 4.50 23.25 26.51
N ASN A 302 5.26 22.36 25.88
CA ASN A 302 6.71 22.49 25.76
C ASN A 302 7.07 23.55 24.70
N PRO A 303 8.16 24.32 24.90
CA PRO A 303 8.65 25.23 23.88
C PRO A 303 9.19 24.45 22.69
N TYR A 304 9.17 25.08 21.51
CA TYR A 304 9.83 24.57 20.31
C TYR A 304 11.05 25.43 19.93
N VAL A 305 11.91 24.87 19.10
CA VAL A 305 13.03 25.55 18.44
C VAL A 305 12.98 25.29 16.94
N GLU A 306 13.53 26.23 16.16
CA GLU A 306 13.77 26.04 14.74
C GLU A 306 15.15 25.40 14.51
N CYS A 307 15.25 24.59 13.47
CA CYS A 307 16.48 23.99 12.99
C CYS A 307 17.02 24.76 11.78
N HIS A 308 18.33 25.01 11.78
CA HIS A 308 19.02 25.72 10.71
C HIS A 308 19.91 24.81 9.84
N SER A 309 19.95 23.51 10.13
CA SER A 309 20.70 22.51 9.36
C SER A 309 19.75 21.66 8.53
N ASN A 310 20.08 21.42 7.26
CA ASN A 310 19.33 20.48 6.43
C ASN A 310 19.68 19.04 6.81
N VAL A 311 18.70 18.15 6.85
CA VAL A 311 18.91 16.70 6.90
C VAL A 311 18.86 16.12 5.49
N THR A 312 19.63 15.07 5.24
CA THR A 312 19.49 14.22 4.05
C THR A 312 18.49 13.09 4.33
N PRO A 313 17.28 13.04 3.73
CA PRO A 313 16.31 11.98 4.03
C PRO A 313 16.82 10.56 3.84
N SER A 314 17.75 10.35 2.89
CA SER A 314 18.38 9.05 2.59
C SER A 314 19.27 8.48 3.70
N GLU A 315 19.65 9.28 4.70
CA GLU A 315 20.36 8.79 5.88
C GLU A 315 19.42 8.05 6.84
N PHE A 316 18.10 8.29 6.75
CA PHE A 316 17.10 7.47 7.40
C PHE A 316 16.57 6.38 6.46
N TRP A 317 16.57 5.16 6.98
CA TRP A 317 16.11 3.95 6.29
C TRP A 317 14.61 3.93 5.90
N ASN A 318 13.82 4.94 6.29
CA ASN A 318 12.43 5.12 5.86
C ASN A 318 12.14 6.53 5.29
N LEU A 319 13.18 7.29 4.92
CA LEU A 319 13.08 8.50 4.09
C LEU A 319 12.01 9.53 4.55
N PRO A 320 12.00 9.98 5.82
CA PRO A 320 11.07 11.00 6.30
C PRO A 320 11.32 12.35 5.61
N PRO A 321 10.28 13.16 5.37
CA PRO A 321 10.40 14.40 4.62
C PRO A 321 11.20 15.46 5.38
N VAL A 322 12.06 16.23 4.70
CA VAL A 322 12.87 17.30 5.34
C VAL A 322 12.03 18.30 6.16
N THR A 323 10.76 18.47 5.80
CA THR A 323 9.81 19.36 6.47
C THR A 323 9.41 18.94 7.88
N VAL A 324 9.68 17.70 8.32
CA VAL A 324 9.43 17.29 9.72
C VAL A 324 10.55 17.73 10.66
N PHE A 325 11.74 18.07 10.13
CA PHE A 325 12.92 18.40 10.93
C PHE A 325 13.12 19.90 11.19
N GLN A 326 12.40 20.78 10.49
CA GLN A 326 12.61 22.23 10.57
C GLN A 326 12.29 22.80 11.96
N ARG A 327 11.49 22.11 12.78
CA ARG A 327 11.21 22.43 14.18
C ARG A 327 11.29 21.17 15.06
N ALA A 328 11.48 21.40 16.36
CA ALA A 328 11.47 20.36 17.39
C ALA A 328 10.91 20.91 18.70
N LEU A 329 10.20 20.08 19.47
CA LEU A 329 9.94 20.38 20.89
C LEU A 329 11.24 20.22 21.69
N THR A 330 11.43 21.02 22.73
CA THR A 330 12.69 21.10 23.50
C THR A 330 12.45 21.48 24.96
N THR A 331 13.50 21.40 25.79
CA THR A 331 13.53 22.07 27.10
C THR A 331 14.88 22.73 27.37
N SER A 332 14.92 23.64 28.35
CA SER A 332 16.16 24.24 28.87
C SER A 332 17.13 23.20 29.44
N ARG A 333 18.44 23.52 29.43
CA ARG A 333 19.52 22.68 29.96
C ARG A 333 19.18 22.01 31.29
N GLY A 334 19.47 20.70 31.39
CA GLY A 334 19.29 19.90 32.60
C GLY A 334 17.84 19.54 32.94
N LYS A 335 16.84 20.02 32.19
CA LYS A 335 15.43 19.59 32.36
C LYS A 335 15.12 18.38 31.46
N LYS A 336 14.26 17.50 31.97
CA LYS A 336 13.64 16.45 31.15
C LYS A 336 12.65 17.07 30.18
N LEU A 337 12.48 16.48 29.00
CA LEU A 337 11.38 16.77 28.09
C LEU A 337 10.40 15.60 28.18
N ALA A 338 9.16 15.88 28.59
CA ALA A 338 8.08 14.89 28.68
C ALA A 338 6.96 15.29 27.71
N VAL A 339 6.52 14.35 26.88
CA VAL A 339 5.54 14.56 25.82
C VAL A 339 4.48 13.47 25.94
N GLN A 340 3.23 13.87 26.14
CA GLN A 340 2.08 12.96 26.18
C GLN A 340 1.60 12.73 24.73
N TRP A 341 1.98 11.60 24.14
CA TRP A 341 1.78 11.32 22.73
C TRP A 341 1.65 9.81 22.45
N PRO A 342 0.74 9.37 21.56
CA PRO A 342 -0.17 10.18 20.75
C PRO A 342 -1.31 10.85 21.55
N PRO A 343 -2.01 11.85 20.99
CA PRO A 343 -3.13 12.51 21.66
C PRO A 343 -4.29 11.56 22.00
N ALA A 344 -4.52 10.57 21.12
CA ALA A 344 -5.54 9.54 21.30
C ALA A 344 -5.07 8.43 22.25
N THR A 345 -5.99 7.90 23.06
CA THR A 345 -5.71 6.74 23.93
C THR A 345 -5.58 5.46 23.11
N LEU A 346 -4.52 4.69 23.38
CA LEU A 346 -4.25 3.42 22.70
C LEU A 346 -5.10 2.27 23.26
N PRO A 347 -5.67 1.39 22.43
CA PRO A 347 -6.11 0.07 22.89
C PRO A 347 -4.91 -0.76 23.38
N SER A 348 -5.16 -1.78 24.21
CA SER A 348 -4.09 -2.69 24.65
C SER A 348 -3.64 -3.58 23.49
N ALA A 349 -2.49 -3.27 22.89
CA ALA A 349 -1.94 -3.96 21.73
C ALA A 349 -0.41 -3.86 21.68
N ALA A 350 0.19 -4.54 20.68
CA ALA A 350 1.59 -4.37 20.33
C ALA A 350 1.75 -3.28 19.26
N TYR A 351 2.78 -2.45 19.41
CA TYR A 351 3.03 -1.29 18.58
C TYR A 351 4.43 -1.29 17.97
N TYR A 352 4.53 -0.72 16.78
CA TYR A 352 5.75 -0.18 16.21
C TYR A 352 5.80 1.31 16.58
N VAL A 353 6.92 1.77 17.13
CA VAL A 353 7.16 3.18 17.49
C VAL A 353 8.47 3.63 16.86
N ALA A 354 8.49 4.76 16.17
CA ALA A 354 9.69 5.41 15.65
C ALA A 354 9.73 6.89 16.05
N LEU A 355 10.89 7.35 16.53
CA LEU A 355 11.10 8.69 17.07
C LEU A 355 12.25 9.36 16.32
N TYR A 356 12.05 10.61 15.91
CA TYR A 356 12.94 11.35 15.01
C TYR A 356 13.57 12.55 15.70
N PHE A 357 14.88 12.68 15.53
CA PHE A 357 15.70 13.66 16.24
C PHE A 357 16.70 14.32 15.29
N GLN A 358 16.94 15.61 15.48
CA GLN A 358 18.03 16.35 14.87
C GLN A 358 18.44 17.48 15.83
N ASP A 359 19.74 17.72 16.02
CA ASP A 359 20.18 18.89 16.77
C ASP A 359 19.95 20.13 15.90
N ASN A 360 19.20 21.07 16.46
CA ASN A 360 18.76 22.26 15.76
C ASN A 360 19.87 23.32 15.55
N ARG A 361 21.10 23.05 16.02
CA ARG A 361 22.24 23.97 16.06
C ARG A 361 23.43 23.44 15.27
N THR A 362 24.27 24.36 14.80
CA THR A 362 25.54 24.06 14.13
C THR A 362 26.44 23.20 15.04
N PRO A 363 27.03 22.10 14.54
CA PRO A 363 27.96 21.28 15.32
C PRO A 363 29.14 22.10 15.86
N SER A 364 29.45 21.93 17.15
CA SER A 364 30.67 22.51 17.73
C SER A 364 31.16 21.69 18.94
N PRO A 365 32.45 21.81 19.32
CA PRO A 365 33.01 21.12 20.50
C PRO A 365 32.35 21.51 21.83
N PHE A 366 31.46 22.51 21.85
CA PHE A 366 30.72 22.99 23.03
C PHE A 366 29.21 22.78 22.89
N SER A 367 28.75 22.15 21.81
CA SER A 367 27.35 22.00 21.44
C SER A 367 27.06 20.58 20.95
N TRP A 368 27.04 19.65 21.90
CA TRP A 368 26.52 18.28 21.72
C TRP A 368 25.21 18.11 22.48
N ARG A 369 24.54 16.97 22.28
CA ARG A 369 23.29 16.63 22.97
C ARG A 369 23.18 15.12 23.14
N VAL A 370 23.19 14.69 24.41
CA VAL A 370 23.05 13.28 24.79
C VAL A 370 21.93 13.13 25.82
N PHE A 371 21.00 12.22 25.57
CA PHE A 371 19.89 11.93 26.49
C PHE A 371 19.42 10.47 26.41
N ASP A 372 18.88 9.97 27.50
CA ASP A 372 18.12 8.72 27.51
C ASP A 372 16.68 8.98 27.04
N VAL A 373 16.08 8.02 26.36
CA VAL A 373 14.68 8.03 25.91
C VAL A 373 13.94 6.90 26.61
N ALA A 374 12.82 7.21 27.24
CA ALA A 374 11.88 6.25 27.79
C ALA A 374 10.50 6.42 27.16
N VAL A 375 9.81 5.31 26.94
CA VAL A 375 8.41 5.27 26.48
C VAL A 375 7.61 4.51 27.54
N ASP A 376 6.58 5.15 28.09
CA ASP A 376 5.70 4.58 29.12
C ASP A 376 6.51 3.97 30.29
N GLY A 377 7.42 4.80 30.84
CA GLY A 377 8.30 4.44 31.96
C GLY A 377 9.41 3.42 31.68
N ARG A 378 9.48 2.82 30.48
CA ARG A 378 10.48 1.80 30.09
C ARG A 378 11.58 2.40 29.22
N GLU A 379 12.82 1.95 29.41
CA GLU A 379 13.97 2.37 28.59
C GLU A 379 13.74 2.00 27.12
N PHE A 380 13.72 3.00 26.24
CA PHE A 380 13.53 2.86 24.79
C PHE A 380 14.87 3.00 24.05
N TYR A 381 15.71 3.95 24.49
CA TYR A 381 17.09 4.09 24.04
C TYR A 381 17.94 4.73 25.14
N LYS A 382 19.20 4.30 25.29
CA LYS A 382 20.13 4.81 26.30
C LYS A 382 21.30 5.56 25.65
N GLY A 383 21.63 6.75 26.15
CA GLY A 383 22.74 7.56 25.66
C GLY A 383 22.59 7.99 24.19
N LEU A 384 21.38 8.39 23.76
CA LEU A 384 21.14 8.85 22.39
C LEU A 384 21.94 10.12 22.12
N ASN A 385 22.96 10.02 21.27
CA ASN A 385 23.71 11.16 20.76
C ASN A 385 23.02 11.71 19.51
N VAL A 386 22.58 12.96 19.57
CA VAL A 386 21.84 13.62 18.46
C VAL A 386 22.76 14.62 17.77
N SER A 387 23.05 14.39 16.49
CA SER A 387 23.83 15.28 15.62
C SER A 387 22.93 16.18 14.75
N ALA A 388 23.54 17.09 14.00
CA ALA A 388 22.84 17.91 12.98
C ALA A 388 22.45 17.12 11.72
N GLU A 389 23.02 15.93 11.49
CA GLU A 389 22.59 14.98 10.45
C GLU A 389 21.27 14.30 10.89
N GLY A 390 21.07 14.16 12.19
CA GLY A 390 19.88 13.58 12.79
C GLY A 390 19.97 12.07 12.98
N VAL A 391 18.99 11.53 13.70
CA VAL A 391 18.92 10.11 14.05
C VAL A 391 17.46 9.71 14.25
N MET A 392 17.12 8.50 13.80
CA MET A 392 15.86 7.85 14.13
C MET A 392 16.13 6.59 14.95
N VAL A 393 15.42 6.45 16.06
CA VAL A 393 15.38 5.23 16.86
C VAL A 393 13.97 4.65 16.82
N TYR A 394 13.86 3.34 16.69
CA TYR A 394 12.58 2.64 16.59
C TYR A 394 12.56 1.39 17.45
N GLY A 395 11.36 1.02 17.87
CA GLY A 395 11.07 -0.17 18.67
C GLY A 395 9.91 -0.94 18.07
N THR A 396 10.04 -2.26 18.01
CA THR A 396 9.03 -3.18 17.48
C THR A 396 8.36 -3.93 18.63
N GLN A 397 7.08 -4.28 18.47
CA GLN A 397 6.28 -5.06 19.44
C GLN A 397 6.17 -4.44 20.86
N TRP A 398 6.18 -3.11 20.96
CA TRP A 398 5.95 -2.41 22.22
C TRP A 398 4.51 -2.60 22.70
N SER A 399 4.32 -3.33 23.81
CA SER A 399 2.99 -3.47 24.42
C SER A 399 2.62 -2.17 25.14
N LEU A 400 1.65 -1.43 24.59
CA LEU A 400 1.17 -0.14 25.09
C LEU A 400 -0.36 -0.15 25.24
N SER A 401 -0.88 0.73 26.09
CA SER A 401 -2.32 0.91 26.34
C SER A 401 -2.59 2.24 27.03
N GLY A 402 -3.76 2.84 26.80
CA GLY A 402 -4.15 4.09 27.47
C GLY A 402 -3.40 5.31 26.93
N LYS A 403 -3.07 6.25 27.81
CA LYS A 403 -2.21 7.40 27.45
C LYS A 403 -0.75 6.99 27.55
N VAL A 404 0.06 7.40 26.57
CA VAL A 404 1.49 7.09 26.51
C VAL A 404 2.29 8.39 26.72
N GLU A 405 3.36 8.28 27.50
CA GLU A 405 4.32 9.36 27.70
C GLU A 405 5.68 8.97 27.10
N ILE A 406 6.29 9.90 26.36
CA ILE A 406 7.69 9.84 25.94
C ILE A 406 8.47 10.79 26.84
N VAL A 407 9.47 10.27 27.55
CA VAL A 407 10.32 11.06 28.45
C VAL A 407 11.77 10.98 27.98
N MET A 408 12.34 12.14 27.68
CA MET A 408 13.77 12.28 27.39
C MET A 408 14.49 12.90 28.60
N THR A 409 15.53 12.23 29.08
CA THR A 409 16.32 12.66 30.24
C THR A 409 17.73 13.03 29.80
N PRO A 410 18.15 14.32 29.87
CA PRO A 410 19.49 14.72 29.44
C PRO A 410 20.58 14.12 30.34
N SER A 411 21.71 13.76 29.71
CA SER A 411 22.93 13.43 30.43
C SER A 411 23.43 14.64 31.24
N SER A 412 24.09 14.40 32.36
CA SER A 412 24.52 15.44 33.31
C SER A 412 25.54 16.43 32.74
N ASP A 413 26.33 15.99 31.77
CA ASP A 413 27.32 16.78 31.02
C ASP A 413 26.72 17.53 29.82
N SER A 414 25.51 17.17 29.37
CA SER A 414 24.88 17.77 28.19
C SER A 414 24.75 19.29 28.35
N PRO A 415 25.29 20.11 27.43
CA PRO A 415 25.21 21.57 27.52
C PRO A 415 23.79 22.09 27.27
N VAL A 416 22.85 21.24 26.84
CA VAL A 416 21.46 21.56 26.51
C VAL A 416 20.47 20.47 26.94
N GLY A 417 19.17 20.82 26.93
CA GLY A 417 18.09 19.84 27.12
C GLY A 417 17.88 18.95 25.88
N PRO A 418 16.98 17.96 25.96
CA PRO A 418 16.60 17.13 24.82
C PRO A 418 15.84 17.91 23.72
N VAL A 419 15.70 17.29 22.55
CA VAL A 419 14.76 17.71 21.49
C VAL A 419 14.01 16.50 20.96
N ILE A 420 12.89 16.71 20.27
CA ILE A 420 12.27 15.71 19.39
C ILE A 420 11.53 16.41 18.23
N ASN A 421 11.75 15.94 17.00
CA ASN A 421 11.27 16.59 15.77
C ASN A 421 9.97 15.96 15.26
N ALA A 422 9.84 14.63 15.35
CA ALA A 422 8.67 13.90 14.88
C ALA A 422 8.54 12.53 15.56
N ALA A 423 7.38 11.89 15.40
CA ALA A 423 7.13 10.52 15.84
C ALA A 423 6.09 9.80 14.97
N GLU A 424 6.26 8.48 14.84
CA GLU A 424 5.33 7.54 14.21
C GLU A 424 4.97 6.42 15.18
N ILE A 425 3.68 6.09 15.27
CA ILE A 425 3.17 4.95 16.04
C ILE A 425 2.14 4.20 15.20
N LEU A 426 2.41 2.92 14.99
CA LEU A 426 1.58 2.03 14.20
C LEU A 426 1.24 0.79 15.02
N GLN A 427 -0.04 0.43 15.09
CA GLN A 427 -0.50 -0.80 15.73
C GLN A 427 -0.12 -2.00 14.86
N ILE A 428 0.46 -3.03 15.49
CA ILE A 428 0.80 -4.29 14.83
C ILE A 428 -0.46 -5.15 14.76
N VAL A 429 -0.96 -5.37 13.54
CA VAL A 429 -2.16 -6.15 13.26
C VAL A 429 -1.72 -7.54 12.75
N PRO A 430 -2.16 -8.65 13.37
CA PRO A 430 -1.93 -10.00 12.83
C PRO A 430 -2.52 -10.13 11.42
N PHE A 431 -1.72 -10.61 10.47
CA PHE A 431 -2.03 -10.64 9.04
C PHE A 431 -1.56 -11.95 8.40
N GLY A 432 -2.21 -12.38 7.32
CA GLY A 432 -1.76 -13.53 6.53
C GLY A 432 -2.44 -14.87 6.83
N GLU A 433 -3.41 -14.91 7.75
CA GLU A 433 -4.44 -15.96 7.65
C GLU A 433 -5.22 -15.73 6.34
N LYS A 434 -5.26 -16.75 5.48
CA LYS A 434 -5.93 -16.73 4.18
C LYS A 434 -6.56 -18.07 3.86
N THR A 435 -7.66 -18.04 3.11
CA THR A 435 -8.09 -19.23 2.36
C THR A 435 -6.96 -19.63 1.42
N ILE A 436 -6.63 -20.90 1.44
CA ILE A 436 -5.54 -21.42 0.63
C ILE A 436 -5.79 -21.22 -0.87
N THR A 437 -4.77 -20.75 -1.58
CA THR A 437 -4.85 -20.25 -2.97
C THR A 437 -5.55 -21.19 -3.95
N ARG A 438 -5.38 -22.52 -3.82
CA ARG A 438 -6.05 -23.48 -4.73
C ARG A 438 -7.58 -23.54 -4.55
N ASP A 439 -8.08 -23.22 -3.36
CA ASP A 439 -9.52 -23.15 -3.12
C ASP A 439 -10.07 -21.80 -3.64
N VAL A 440 -9.33 -20.71 -3.42
CA VAL A 440 -9.65 -19.36 -3.95
C VAL A 440 -9.77 -19.38 -5.47
N ILE A 441 -8.78 -19.92 -6.20
CA ILE A 441 -8.79 -19.98 -7.67
C ILE A 441 -10.03 -20.70 -8.21
N SER A 442 -10.44 -21.83 -7.61
CA SER A 442 -11.65 -22.54 -8.04
C SER A 442 -12.94 -21.78 -7.70
N MET A 443 -12.97 -20.98 -6.63
CA MET A 443 -14.11 -20.12 -6.32
C MET A 443 -14.19 -18.89 -7.23
N GLU A 444 -13.06 -18.29 -7.60
CA GLU A 444 -13.01 -17.23 -8.61
C GLU A 444 -13.39 -17.74 -10.00
N GLU A 445 -13.08 -19.00 -10.32
CA GLU A 445 -13.54 -19.66 -11.54
C GLU A 445 -15.05 -19.94 -11.50
N LEU A 446 -15.58 -20.48 -10.40
CA LEU A 446 -17.02 -20.64 -10.19
C LEU A 446 -17.76 -19.30 -10.31
N SER A 447 -17.28 -18.26 -9.64
CA SER A 447 -17.87 -16.92 -9.68
C SER A 447 -17.88 -16.29 -11.07
N ARG A 448 -16.91 -16.61 -11.94
CA ARG A 448 -16.85 -16.09 -13.32
C ARG A 448 -17.74 -16.85 -14.30
N ASN A 449 -18.02 -18.12 -14.03
CA ASN A 449 -18.89 -18.95 -14.88
C ASN A 449 -20.38 -18.79 -14.55
N LEU A 450 -20.71 -18.40 -13.31
CA LEU A 450 -22.08 -18.16 -12.89
C LEU A 450 -22.57 -16.75 -13.26
N LYS A 451 -23.81 -16.67 -13.71
CA LYS A 451 -24.60 -15.43 -13.81
C LYS A 451 -25.33 -15.21 -12.49
N ASN A 452 -25.34 -13.94 -12.05
CA ASN A 452 -25.87 -13.50 -10.75
C ASN A 452 -25.26 -14.22 -9.53
N PRO A 453 -23.93 -14.35 -9.41
CA PRO A 453 -23.31 -14.83 -8.17
C PRO A 453 -23.68 -13.88 -7.02
N PRO A 454 -23.68 -14.34 -5.75
CA PRO A 454 -23.92 -13.47 -4.60
C PRO A 454 -22.97 -12.25 -4.58
N PRO A 455 -23.47 -11.06 -4.19
CA PRO A 455 -22.73 -9.80 -4.28
C PRO A 455 -21.45 -9.75 -3.44
N ASP A 456 -21.33 -10.62 -2.42
CA ASP A 456 -20.16 -10.73 -1.55
C ASP A 456 -19.07 -11.69 -2.06
N TRP A 457 -19.22 -12.26 -3.26
CA TRP A 457 -18.25 -13.17 -3.91
C TRP A 457 -17.02 -12.45 -4.48
N ARG A 458 -16.36 -11.63 -3.66
CA ARG A 458 -15.07 -10.98 -3.94
C ARG A 458 -14.20 -10.96 -2.67
N GLY A 459 -12.88 -10.83 -2.83
CA GLY A 459 -11.92 -10.98 -1.72
C GLY A 459 -11.78 -12.42 -1.22
N ASP A 460 -11.30 -12.63 0.01
CA ASP A 460 -11.09 -13.98 0.54
C ASP A 460 -12.43 -14.72 0.78
N PRO A 461 -12.65 -15.95 0.28
CA PRO A 461 -13.95 -16.62 0.38
C PRO A 461 -14.34 -17.11 1.78
N CYS A 462 -13.38 -17.30 2.69
CA CYS A 462 -13.65 -17.75 4.06
C CYS A 462 -13.43 -16.65 5.11
N LEU A 463 -12.62 -15.62 4.82
CA LEU A 463 -12.10 -14.70 5.83
C LEU A 463 -12.54 -13.23 5.66
N PRO A 464 -12.67 -12.50 6.78
CA PRO A 464 -12.67 -13.01 8.15
C PRO A 464 -13.92 -13.87 8.37
N ARG A 465 -13.90 -14.80 9.35
CA ARG A 465 -14.88 -15.90 9.43
C ARG A 465 -16.35 -15.44 9.44
N GLN A 466 -16.63 -14.31 10.08
CA GLN A 466 -17.96 -13.69 10.15
C GLN A 466 -18.41 -13.01 8.84
N HIS A 467 -17.48 -12.76 7.91
CA HIS A 467 -17.70 -12.20 6.58
C HIS A 467 -17.17 -13.14 5.48
N SER A 468 -17.31 -14.46 5.64
CA SER A 468 -17.16 -15.41 4.54
C SER A 468 -18.12 -15.08 3.38
N TRP A 469 -17.93 -15.67 2.20
CA TRP A 469 -18.85 -15.51 1.07
C TRP A 469 -20.20 -16.21 1.30
N THR A 470 -21.29 -15.66 0.76
CA THR A 470 -22.62 -16.25 0.90
C THR A 470 -22.70 -17.65 0.32
N GLY A 471 -23.23 -18.57 1.12
CA GLY A 471 -23.25 -20.00 0.86
C GLY A 471 -21.92 -20.74 1.05
N VAL A 472 -20.81 -20.08 1.43
CA VAL A 472 -19.51 -20.75 1.60
C VAL A 472 -19.27 -21.10 3.08
N SER A 473 -18.97 -22.38 3.33
CA SER A 473 -18.62 -22.93 4.64
C SER A 473 -17.18 -23.46 4.65
N CYS A 474 -16.44 -23.16 5.71
CA CYS A 474 -14.98 -23.35 5.77
C CYS A 474 -14.50 -24.08 7.03
N SER A 475 -13.29 -24.66 6.97
CA SER A 475 -12.65 -25.38 8.07
C SER A 475 -12.45 -24.49 9.31
N GLN A 476 -12.70 -25.05 10.49
CA GLN A 476 -12.56 -24.32 11.76
C GLN A 476 -11.12 -24.32 12.32
N SER A 477 -10.28 -25.25 11.88
CA SER A 477 -8.89 -25.38 12.34
C SER A 477 -7.95 -25.82 11.21
N GLY A 478 -6.64 -25.62 11.42
CA GLY A 478 -5.60 -25.90 10.42
C GLY A 478 -5.65 -24.92 9.24
N SER A 479 -5.24 -25.38 8.05
CA SER A 479 -5.33 -24.57 6.83
C SER A 479 -6.79 -24.22 6.52
N ILE A 480 -7.07 -22.94 6.25
CA ILE A 480 -8.39 -22.48 5.87
C ILE A 480 -8.77 -23.05 4.50
N ARG A 481 -9.84 -23.84 4.50
CA ARG A 481 -10.33 -24.69 3.41
C ARG A 481 -11.81 -24.52 3.22
N ILE A 482 -12.29 -24.63 1.99
CA ILE A 482 -13.72 -24.72 1.71
C ILE A 482 -14.18 -26.16 1.92
N VAL A 483 -15.19 -26.34 2.77
CA VAL A 483 -15.76 -27.64 3.15
C VAL A 483 -17.22 -27.78 2.77
N GLY A 484 -17.95 -26.68 2.54
CA GLY A 484 -19.33 -26.70 2.07
C GLY A 484 -19.66 -25.54 1.14
N LEU A 485 -20.52 -25.81 0.16
CA LEU A 485 -21.15 -24.82 -0.71
C LEU A 485 -22.67 -25.02 -0.67
N TRP A 486 -23.39 -24.03 -0.16
CA TRP A 486 -24.83 -24.04 0.12
C TRP A 486 -25.49 -22.93 -0.69
N LEU A 487 -25.85 -23.24 -1.94
CA LEU A 487 -26.28 -22.26 -2.94
C LEU A 487 -27.66 -22.58 -3.54
N SER A 488 -28.41 -23.46 -2.89
CA SER A 488 -29.74 -23.89 -3.33
C SER A 488 -30.73 -22.72 -3.37
N GLY A 489 -31.50 -22.57 -4.46
CA GLY A 489 -32.52 -21.54 -4.59
C GLY A 489 -32.02 -20.14 -4.96
N ASN A 490 -30.72 -19.93 -5.14
CA ASN A 490 -30.11 -18.61 -5.40
C ASN A 490 -30.32 -18.05 -6.82
N LYS A 491 -31.19 -18.67 -7.64
CA LYS A 491 -31.49 -18.26 -9.02
C LYS A 491 -30.25 -18.22 -9.95
N LEU A 492 -29.19 -18.93 -9.57
CA LEU A 492 -27.92 -19.01 -10.31
C LEU A 492 -28.15 -19.63 -11.68
N SER A 493 -27.41 -19.18 -12.69
CA SER A 493 -27.43 -19.79 -14.03
C SER A 493 -26.05 -19.76 -14.68
N GLY A 494 -25.86 -20.51 -15.76
CA GLY A 494 -24.55 -20.76 -16.36
C GLY A 494 -23.95 -22.11 -15.95
N PRO A 495 -22.79 -22.47 -16.51
CA PRO A 495 -22.13 -23.75 -16.27
C PRO A 495 -21.45 -23.81 -14.90
N ILE A 496 -21.35 -25.02 -14.36
CA ILE A 496 -20.49 -25.34 -13.23
C ILE A 496 -19.09 -25.70 -13.81
N PRO A 497 -18.00 -25.00 -13.44
CA PRO A 497 -16.65 -25.35 -13.90
C PRO A 497 -16.05 -26.52 -13.09
N GLU A 498 -14.89 -27.03 -13.53
CA GLU A 498 -14.18 -28.10 -12.82
C GLU A 498 -13.70 -27.63 -11.42
N MET A 499 -14.15 -28.29 -10.36
CA MET A 499 -13.84 -27.93 -8.96
C MET A 499 -12.91 -28.93 -8.26
N SER A 500 -12.05 -29.59 -9.03
CA SER A 500 -11.10 -30.61 -8.55
C SER A 500 -10.12 -30.09 -7.46
N SER A 501 -9.84 -28.78 -7.45
CA SER A 501 -9.00 -28.15 -6.43
C SER A 501 -9.67 -28.05 -5.06
N LEU A 502 -11.01 -28.14 -4.95
CA LEU A 502 -11.75 -28.11 -3.69
C LEU A 502 -11.70 -29.47 -2.96
N ARG A 503 -10.50 -30.03 -2.75
CA ARG A 503 -10.32 -31.40 -2.23
C ARG A 503 -11.04 -31.66 -0.89
N ASN A 504 -11.21 -30.63 -0.05
CA ASN A 504 -11.83 -30.72 1.27
C ASN A 504 -13.35 -30.46 1.27
N LEU A 505 -13.98 -30.18 0.12
CA LEU A 505 -15.43 -30.03 0.00
C LEU A 505 -16.15 -31.34 0.31
N VAL A 506 -17.09 -31.31 1.27
CA VAL A 506 -17.94 -32.42 1.79
C VAL A 506 -19.45 -32.18 1.55
N SER A 507 -19.88 -30.94 1.27
CA SER A 507 -21.30 -30.64 0.96
C SER A 507 -21.44 -29.69 -0.21
N LEU A 508 -22.32 -30.01 -1.16
CA LEU A 508 -22.60 -29.19 -2.34
C LEU A 508 -24.10 -29.20 -2.66
N TYR A 509 -24.78 -28.13 -2.25
CA TYR A 509 -26.20 -27.91 -2.51
C TYR A 509 -26.37 -26.86 -3.60
N LEU A 510 -26.80 -27.29 -4.78
CA LEU A 510 -27.03 -26.47 -5.97
C LEU A 510 -28.48 -26.57 -6.50
N GLN A 511 -29.34 -27.35 -5.83
CA GLN A 511 -30.73 -27.59 -6.19
C GLN A 511 -31.58 -26.30 -6.25
N ASN A 512 -32.67 -26.31 -7.01
CA ASN A 512 -33.55 -25.17 -7.26
C ASN A 512 -32.84 -23.95 -7.90
N ASN A 513 -31.85 -24.18 -8.77
CA ASN A 513 -31.22 -23.13 -9.59
C ASN A 513 -31.52 -23.34 -11.09
N LYS A 514 -31.05 -22.40 -11.93
CA LYS A 514 -31.17 -22.43 -13.40
C LYS A 514 -29.81 -22.72 -14.06
N LEU A 515 -29.02 -23.59 -13.44
CA LEU A 515 -27.69 -23.99 -13.93
C LEU A 515 -27.80 -24.70 -15.28
N THR A 516 -26.78 -24.55 -16.12
CA THR A 516 -26.74 -25.10 -17.48
C THR A 516 -25.49 -25.95 -17.71
N GLY A 517 -25.43 -26.65 -18.84
CA GLY A 517 -24.30 -27.52 -19.17
C GLY A 517 -24.28 -28.84 -18.38
N ASN A 518 -23.15 -29.55 -18.49
CA ASN A 518 -22.96 -30.84 -17.84
C ASN A 518 -22.38 -30.68 -16.43
N VAL A 519 -22.77 -31.55 -15.49
CA VAL A 519 -22.10 -31.65 -14.19
C VAL A 519 -20.65 -32.12 -14.40
N PRO A 520 -19.63 -31.37 -13.93
CA PRO A 520 -18.21 -31.72 -14.02
C PRO A 520 -17.86 -33.11 -13.49
N GLU A 521 -16.87 -33.76 -14.12
CA GLU A 521 -16.42 -35.09 -13.70
C GLU A 521 -15.74 -35.06 -12.33
N SER A 522 -15.09 -33.95 -11.95
CA SER A 522 -14.55 -33.76 -10.59
C SER A 522 -15.60 -33.76 -9.49
N LEU A 523 -16.86 -33.42 -9.80
CA LEU A 523 -17.97 -33.49 -8.84
C LEU A 523 -18.58 -34.89 -8.77
N LYS A 524 -18.80 -35.55 -9.91
CA LYS A 524 -19.33 -36.93 -9.92
C LYS A 524 -18.42 -37.93 -9.19
N LYS A 525 -17.10 -37.72 -9.26
CA LYS A 525 -16.09 -38.57 -8.63
C LYS A 525 -15.80 -38.22 -7.16
N LYS A 526 -16.50 -37.22 -6.60
CA LYS A 526 -16.23 -36.70 -5.26
C LYS A 526 -16.95 -37.53 -4.19
N THR A 527 -16.30 -38.62 -3.78
CA THR A 527 -16.79 -39.52 -2.73
C THR A 527 -17.06 -38.78 -1.42
N GLY A 528 -18.21 -39.01 -0.80
CA GLY A 528 -18.59 -38.39 0.47
C GLY A 528 -19.11 -36.96 0.35
N VAL A 529 -19.32 -36.43 -0.86
CA VAL A 529 -20.04 -35.17 -1.05
C VAL A 529 -21.54 -35.43 -1.21
N GLY A 530 -22.35 -34.84 -0.34
CA GLY A 530 -23.78 -34.69 -0.60
C GLY A 530 -23.96 -33.70 -1.76
N VAL A 531 -24.13 -34.22 -2.97
CA VAL A 531 -24.33 -33.45 -4.20
C VAL A 531 -25.81 -33.48 -4.57
N ASP A 532 -26.48 -32.34 -4.44
CA ASP A 532 -27.86 -32.15 -4.92
C ASP A 532 -27.92 -30.97 -5.91
N ILE A 533 -28.50 -31.22 -7.09
CA ILE A 533 -28.41 -30.33 -8.28
C ILE A 533 -29.80 -30.16 -8.95
N LYS A 534 -30.88 -30.79 -8.45
CA LYS A 534 -32.18 -30.80 -9.14
C LYS A 534 -32.99 -29.52 -9.03
#